data_AF-A0A834NFE7-F1
#
_entry.id   AF-A0A834NFE7-F1
#
_cell.length_a   1.000
_cell.length_b   1.000
_cell.length_c   1.000
_cell.angle_alpha   90.00
_cell.angle_beta   90.00
_cell.angle_gamma   90.00
#
_symmetry.space_group_name_H-M   'P 1'
#
loop_
_entity.id
_entity.type
_entity.pdbx_description
1 polymer ?
#
loop_
_entity_poly.entity_id
_entity_poly.type
_entity_poly.pdbx_seq_one_letter_code
_entity_poly.pdbx_strand_id
1 'polypeptide(L)'
;MASEDKDSDDLLTNWAPEMPTVQEINKSMQNFAIPDYTVFVLMLLVSAFVGIYFGFIKKISGEDEYLVGGRNMKTFPISSSLIASFISGISLLGIPTEVYVYGTTYLFISFGLIITGFIMSKVFLPVFHDLRITSTYEYLERRFDKKIRLLGSFLFSISMIVYLPIVIYVPALAFNQVTGINVHIITPFVCIVCIFYTCMGGLRAVVWADFIQALVMFGSMLLIAIKGTLDIGGLSVVLRRNRDSDRLEFPAFDWSPMTRHTVWSLVIGGFVHWLQCLAISQNTIQLYLALPTLHLARRALWYFIIGVSLIMGTCGYAGMLIYAWYYECDPLTTKLAGTKDQLLPLLVMNVLGDYPGLPGLFVAGVFSAALSSLSTGLNSMAAVVLEDFIKPFRKTGFTPRVADIFMKLTVIIVGAICVALAFVVEKTGLHVLQLSVSLNSITNGPSLGIFTMGVLLPWVNAKGALIGGLAGCGFMGWISLTAQTAIASGKMKFDEKPVTTEGCMYSFPQVENLLLFIPSETILNEEDGNSFPELWALYRISYLWYTVIGTLVTLSIGLIVSIISSEDIDKLDPMLLAPFIRKFLRSNKNLQQIQIARTDLKVDKQVEIEDDKIVAISST
;
A
#
# COMPACT_ATOMS: atom_id res chain seq x y z
N MET A 1 -78.13 15.07 -30.70
CA MET A 1 -77.47 13.81 -31.10
C MET A 1 -76.08 14.18 -31.63
N ALA A 2 -75.12 14.26 -30.71
CA ALA A 2 -73.69 14.42 -30.99
C ALA A 2 -73.05 13.26 -30.22
N SER A 3 -72.80 12.15 -30.92
CA SER A 3 -71.54 11.81 -31.60
C SER A 3 -70.50 11.34 -30.60
N GLU A 4 -70.42 10.01 -30.53
CA GLU A 4 -69.35 9.18 -29.98
C GLU A 4 -67.99 9.65 -30.51
N ASP A 5 -67.02 9.82 -29.60
CA ASP A 5 -65.57 9.68 -29.82
C ASP A 5 -64.84 10.20 -28.57
N LYS A 6 -64.90 9.42 -27.48
CA LYS A 6 -64.10 9.70 -26.26
C LYS A 6 -63.41 8.48 -25.64
N ASP A 7 -63.55 7.30 -26.23
CA ASP A 7 -63.01 6.04 -25.67
C ASP A 7 -61.74 5.54 -26.39
N SER A 8 -61.20 6.28 -27.35
CA SER A 8 -59.99 5.86 -28.11
C SER A 8 -58.67 6.45 -27.60
N ASP A 9 -58.68 7.50 -26.77
CA ASP A 9 -57.46 8.14 -26.25
C ASP A 9 -56.97 7.57 -24.90
N ASP A 10 -57.84 6.92 -24.12
CA ASP A 10 -57.48 6.35 -22.80
C ASP A 10 -56.82 4.97 -22.85
N LEU A 11 -56.71 4.36 -24.04
CA LEU A 11 -56.05 3.06 -24.23
C LEU A 11 -54.58 3.16 -24.66
N LEU A 12 -54.08 4.36 -24.96
CA LEU A 12 -52.70 4.58 -25.42
C LEU A 12 -51.74 5.13 -24.34
N THR A 13 -52.24 5.56 -23.18
CA THR A 13 -51.43 6.19 -22.12
C THR A 13 -50.88 5.22 -21.05
N ASN A 14 -51.32 3.96 -21.03
CA ASN A 14 -50.92 2.97 -20.01
C ASN A 14 -49.85 1.96 -20.47
N TRP A 15 -49.16 2.21 -21.58
CA TRP A 15 -48.20 1.26 -22.19
C TRP A 15 -46.75 1.77 -22.20
N ALA A 16 -46.42 2.79 -21.42
CA ALA A 16 -45.01 3.03 -21.10
C ALA A 16 -44.63 2.06 -19.96
N PRO A 17 -43.75 1.06 -20.18
CA PRO A 17 -43.27 0.26 -19.06
C PRO A 17 -42.62 1.21 -18.05
N GLU A 18 -43.11 1.20 -16.81
CA GLU A 18 -42.47 1.94 -15.72
C GLU A 18 -40.99 1.52 -15.67
N MET A 19 -40.11 2.49 -15.91
CA MET A 19 -38.67 2.23 -15.89
C MET A 19 -38.28 1.80 -14.48
N PRO A 20 -37.55 0.67 -14.32
CA PRO A 20 -37.15 0.19 -13.01
C PRO A 20 -36.32 1.26 -12.29
N THR A 21 -36.47 1.34 -10.97
CA THR A 21 -35.70 2.26 -10.14
C THR A 21 -34.29 1.74 -9.89
N VAL A 22 -33.36 2.63 -9.56
CA VAL A 22 -32.00 2.25 -9.09
C VAL A 22 -32.03 1.20 -7.97
N GLN A 23 -32.98 1.32 -7.04
CA GLN A 23 -33.13 0.38 -5.93
C GLN A 23 -33.57 -1.01 -6.40
N GLU A 24 -34.49 -1.08 -7.35
CA GLU A 24 -34.96 -2.34 -7.93
C GLU A 24 -33.85 -3.02 -8.73
N ILE A 25 -33.08 -2.27 -9.52
CA ILE A 25 -31.93 -2.84 -10.24
C ILE A 25 -30.89 -3.33 -9.24
N ASN A 26 -30.52 -2.53 -8.23
CA ASN A 26 -29.58 -2.98 -7.19
C ASN A 26 -30.06 -4.25 -6.50
N LYS A 27 -31.35 -4.35 -6.16
CA LYS A 27 -31.92 -5.55 -5.55
C LYS A 27 -31.90 -6.74 -6.51
N SER A 28 -32.15 -6.53 -7.80
CA SER A 28 -32.08 -7.59 -8.82
C SER A 28 -30.63 -8.08 -9.06
N MET A 29 -29.64 -7.21 -8.85
CA MET A 29 -28.22 -7.56 -8.97
C MET A 29 -27.66 -8.20 -7.70
N GLN A 30 -28.36 -8.14 -6.56
CA GLN A 30 -28.00 -8.80 -5.30
C GLN A 30 -28.37 -10.29 -5.28
N ASN A 31 -28.08 -10.99 -6.38
CA ASN A 31 -28.37 -12.42 -6.52
C ASN A 31 -27.12 -13.24 -6.23
N PHE A 32 -26.82 -13.44 -4.95
CA PHE A 32 -25.72 -14.32 -4.51
C PHE A 32 -26.29 -15.69 -4.13
N ALA A 33 -26.03 -16.70 -4.97
CA ALA A 33 -26.64 -18.01 -4.85
C ALA A 33 -25.89 -18.92 -3.86
N ILE A 34 -26.49 -20.07 -3.52
CA ILE A 34 -25.87 -21.07 -2.63
C ILE A 34 -24.48 -21.52 -3.13
N PRO A 35 -24.25 -21.75 -4.44
CA PRO A 35 -22.91 -22.05 -4.95
C PRO A 35 -21.90 -20.94 -4.67
N ASP A 36 -22.31 -19.67 -4.73
CA ASP A 36 -21.42 -18.53 -4.46
C ASP A 36 -20.98 -18.49 -2.99
N TYR A 37 -21.94 -18.67 -2.07
CA TYR A 37 -21.64 -18.82 -0.64
C TYR A 37 -20.74 -20.03 -0.39
N THR A 38 -20.94 -21.14 -1.10
CA THR A 38 -20.14 -22.36 -0.94
C THR A 38 -18.69 -22.13 -1.35
N VAL A 39 -18.44 -21.49 -2.50
CA VAL A 39 -17.08 -21.15 -2.97
C VAL A 39 -16.40 -20.19 -1.99
N PHE A 40 -17.11 -19.17 -1.52
CA PHE A 40 -16.59 -18.20 -0.57
C PHE A 40 -16.23 -18.85 0.78
N VAL A 41 -17.14 -19.64 1.36
CA VAL A 41 -16.91 -20.33 2.63
C VAL A 41 -15.79 -21.37 2.50
N LEU A 42 -15.72 -22.09 1.38
CA LEU A 42 -14.65 -23.05 1.12
C LEU A 42 -13.28 -22.38 1.14
N MET A 43 -13.13 -21.19 0.55
CA MET A 43 -11.88 -20.42 0.60
C MET A 43 -11.48 -20.05 2.04
N LEU A 44 -12.44 -19.62 2.86
CA LEU A 44 -12.20 -19.33 4.28
C LEU A 44 -11.79 -20.59 5.06
N LEU A 45 -12.46 -21.71 4.80
CA LEU A 45 -12.15 -23.00 5.43
C LEU A 45 -10.76 -23.51 5.04
N VAL A 46 -10.36 -23.37 3.77
CA VAL A 46 -9.00 -23.71 3.32
C VAL A 46 -7.96 -22.86 4.03
N SER A 47 -8.20 -21.55 4.15
CA SER A 47 -7.30 -20.64 4.88
C SER A 47 -7.18 -21.03 6.37
N ALA A 48 -8.30 -21.33 7.02
CA ALA A 48 -8.33 -21.81 8.40
C ALA A 48 -7.65 -23.17 8.57
N PHE A 49 -7.86 -24.10 7.64
CA PHE A 49 -7.26 -25.42 7.64
C PHE A 49 -5.74 -25.36 7.53
N VAL A 50 -5.18 -24.50 6.68
CA VAL A 50 -3.73 -24.27 6.61
C VAL A 50 -3.19 -23.80 7.96
N GLY A 51 -3.89 -22.89 8.64
CA GLY A 51 -3.55 -22.46 10.01
C GLY A 51 -3.57 -23.60 11.03
N ILE A 52 -4.62 -24.43 11.02
CA ILE A 52 -4.75 -25.61 11.90
C ILE A 52 -3.64 -26.63 11.63
N TYR A 53 -3.35 -26.91 10.36
CA TYR A 53 -2.35 -27.90 9.95
C TYR A 53 -0.96 -27.54 10.49
N PHE A 54 -0.52 -26.30 10.29
CA PHE A 54 0.79 -25.85 10.79
C PHE A 54 0.80 -25.59 12.29
N GLY A 55 -0.32 -25.22 12.90
CA GLY A 55 -0.40 -24.97 14.34
C GLY A 55 -0.44 -26.23 15.21
N PHE A 56 -1.20 -27.25 14.80
CA PHE A 56 -1.45 -28.44 15.62
C PHE A 56 -0.81 -29.72 15.08
N ILE A 57 -0.84 -29.95 13.77
CA ILE A 57 -0.40 -31.22 13.17
C ILE A 57 1.11 -31.22 13.01
N LYS A 58 1.65 -30.15 12.44
CA LYS A 58 3.10 -29.94 12.33
C LYS A 58 3.55 -28.96 13.39
N LYS A 59 3.28 -29.25 14.67
CA LYS A 59 3.57 -28.37 15.81
C LYS A 59 5.04 -27.97 15.78
N ILE A 60 5.33 -26.75 15.34
CA ILE A 60 6.68 -26.20 15.38
C ILE A 60 6.72 -25.11 16.44
N SER A 61 7.63 -25.24 17.39
CA SER A 61 7.72 -24.41 18.59
C SER A 61 8.95 -23.52 18.55
N GLY A 62 8.78 -22.22 18.83
CA GLY A 62 9.87 -21.26 18.97
C GLY A 62 9.58 -19.94 18.26
N GLU A 63 10.13 -18.84 18.78
CA GLU A 63 9.90 -17.49 18.26
C GLU A 63 10.44 -17.32 16.83
N ASP A 64 11.64 -17.83 16.53
CA ASP A 64 12.24 -17.76 15.17
C ASP A 64 11.40 -18.54 14.14
N GLU A 65 10.78 -19.64 14.56
CA GLU A 65 9.87 -20.36 13.69
C GLU A 65 8.55 -19.58 13.48
N TYR A 66 7.95 -19.08 14.54
CA TYR A 66 6.68 -18.35 14.46
C TYR A 66 6.83 -17.07 13.64
N LEU A 67 7.92 -16.33 13.85
CA LEU A 67 8.15 -15.02 13.24
C LEU A 67 8.80 -15.09 11.86
N VAL A 68 9.80 -15.95 11.65
CA VAL A 68 10.57 -16.01 10.39
C VAL A 68 10.61 -17.38 9.73
N GLY A 69 9.75 -18.32 10.17
CA GLY A 69 9.62 -19.64 9.55
C GLY A 69 10.87 -20.49 9.62
N GLY A 70 11.75 -20.24 10.60
CA GLY A 70 13.02 -20.95 10.77
C GLY A 70 14.07 -20.60 9.71
N ARG A 71 13.85 -19.52 8.94
CA ARG A 71 14.75 -19.02 7.89
C ARG A 71 15.12 -20.04 6.80
N ASN A 72 14.27 -21.04 6.59
CA ASN A 72 14.46 -22.12 5.63
C ASN A 72 13.28 -22.21 4.64
N MET A 73 12.65 -21.07 4.37
CA MET A 73 11.51 -21.02 3.44
C MET A 73 11.98 -21.11 1.99
N LYS A 74 11.08 -21.56 1.12
CA LYS A 74 11.33 -21.62 -0.33
C LYS A 74 11.01 -20.28 -0.98
N THR A 75 11.73 -19.93 -2.04
CA THR A 75 11.58 -18.66 -2.77
C THR A 75 10.16 -18.45 -3.29
N PHE A 76 9.54 -19.46 -3.88
CA PHE A 76 8.25 -19.30 -4.56
C PHE A 76 7.07 -19.00 -3.61
N PRO A 77 6.87 -19.74 -2.49
CA PRO A 77 5.89 -19.36 -1.47
C PRO A 77 6.11 -17.95 -0.91
N ILE A 78 7.36 -17.59 -0.58
CA ILE A 78 7.69 -16.23 -0.08
C ILE A 78 7.37 -15.16 -1.12
N SER A 79 7.71 -15.39 -2.39
CA SER A 79 7.38 -14.44 -3.47
C SER A 79 5.88 -14.27 -3.62
N SER A 80 5.13 -15.37 -3.53
CA SER A 80 3.66 -15.35 -3.64
C SER A 80 3.01 -14.64 -2.46
N SER A 81 3.54 -14.85 -1.25
CA SER A 81 3.12 -14.13 -0.04
C SER A 81 3.40 -12.63 -0.12
N LEU A 82 4.58 -12.25 -0.64
CA LEU A 82 4.87 -10.85 -0.95
C LEU A 82 3.85 -10.28 -1.95
N ILE A 83 3.57 -11.00 -3.05
CA ILE A 83 2.62 -10.55 -4.09
C ILE A 83 1.21 -10.37 -3.48
N ALA A 84 0.71 -11.38 -2.76
CA ALA A 84 -0.62 -11.37 -2.14
C ALA A 84 -0.76 -10.27 -1.07
N SER A 85 0.28 -10.06 -0.26
CA SER A 85 0.27 -9.03 0.80
C SER A 85 0.26 -7.60 0.24
N PHE A 86 0.79 -7.38 -0.97
CA PHE A 86 0.82 -6.05 -1.59
C PHE A 86 -0.39 -5.77 -2.47
N ILE A 87 -0.93 -6.80 -3.10
CA ILE A 87 -2.17 -6.71 -3.86
C ILE A 87 -3.30 -6.93 -2.87
N SER A 88 -3.47 -5.96 -1.99
CA SER A 88 -4.59 -5.92 -1.05
C SER A 88 -5.91 -5.71 -1.80
N GLY A 89 -7.04 -5.86 -1.11
CA GLY A 89 -8.35 -5.46 -1.65
C GLY A 89 -8.37 -4.02 -2.18
N ILE A 90 -7.56 -3.14 -1.58
CA ILE A 90 -7.39 -1.74 -1.99
C ILE A 90 -6.84 -1.65 -3.42
N SER A 91 -5.84 -2.46 -3.78
CA SER A 91 -5.30 -2.46 -5.14
C SER A 91 -6.27 -3.13 -6.12
N LEU A 92 -6.95 -4.19 -5.68
CA LEU A 92 -7.87 -4.96 -6.51
C LEU A 92 -9.10 -4.15 -6.94
N LEU A 93 -9.69 -3.36 -6.04
CA LEU A 93 -10.86 -2.50 -6.35
C LEU A 93 -10.47 -1.07 -6.67
N GLY A 94 -9.40 -0.55 -6.05
CA GLY A 94 -8.98 0.84 -6.19
C GLY A 94 -8.31 1.14 -7.53
N ILE A 95 -7.46 0.25 -8.06
CA ILE A 95 -6.81 0.49 -9.37
C ILE A 95 -7.83 0.52 -10.52
N PRO A 96 -8.77 -0.45 -10.64
CA PRO A 96 -9.81 -0.37 -11.66
C PRO A 96 -10.65 0.91 -11.56
N THR A 97 -10.97 1.31 -10.32
CA THR A 97 -11.71 2.55 -10.04
C THR A 97 -10.92 3.79 -10.46
N GLU A 98 -9.63 3.86 -10.15
CA GLU A 98 -8.77 4.97 -10.55
C GLU A 98 -8.70 5.07 -12.08
N VAL A 99 -8.61 3.93 -12.78
CA VAL A 99 -8.60 3.91 -14.26
C VAL A 99 -9.95 4.30 -14.85
N TYR A 100 -11.06 3.89 -14.24
CA TYR A 100 -12.40 4.30 -14.68
C TYR A 100 -12.62 5.81 -14.58
N VAL A 101 -12.26 6.40 -13.43
CA VAL A 101 -12.53 7.80 -13.08
C VAL A 101 -11.52 8.76 -13.72
N TYR A 102 -10.23 8.40 -13.74
CA TYR A 102 -9.15 9.31 -14.12
C TYR A 102 -8.30 8.83 -15.32
N GLY A 103 -8.52 7.61 -15.83
CA GLY A 103 -7.80 7.08 -16.99
C GLY A 103 -6.54 6.26 -16.66
N THR A 104 -5.82 5.82 -17.70
CA THR A 104 -4.75 4.81 -17.58
C THR A 104 -3.42 5.32 -17.02
N THR A 105 -3.30 6.61 -16.72
CA THR A 105 -2.05 7.26 -16.30
C THR A 105 -1.44 6.61 -15.06
N TYR A 106 -2.27 6.22 -14.07
CA TYR A 106 -1.81 5.59 -12.83
C TYR A 106 -0.93 4.35 -13.05
N LEU A 107 -1.14 3.59 -14.14
CA LEU A 107 -0.37 2.36 -14.43
C LEU A 107 1.13 2.62 -14.63
N PHE A 108 1.54 3.84 -14.93
CA PHE A 108 2.95 4.22 -15.06
C PHE A 108 3.70 4.19 -13.71
N ILE A 109 3.01 4.09 -12.58
CA ILE A 109 3.63 3.88 -11.27
C ILE A 109 4.48 2.59 -11.23
N SER A 110 4.21 1.62 -12.11
CA SER A 110 5.01 0.39 -12.26
C SER A 110 6.47 0.66 -12.66
N PHE A 111 6.76 1.76 -13.36
CA PHE A 111 8.15 2.16 -13.62
C PHE A 111 8.89 2.51 -12.32
N GLY A 112 8.22 3.20 -11.39
CA GLY A 112 8.74 3.46 -10.05
C GLY A 112 9.04 2.17 -9.28
N LEU A 113 8.14 1.18 -9.35
CA LEU A 113 8.33 -0.15 -8.76
C LEU A 113 9.59 -0.87 -9.28
N ILE A 114 9.84 -0.80 -10.60
CA ILE A 114 11.04 -1.41 -11.21
C ILE A 114 12.32 -0.76 -10.68
N ILE A 115 12.36 0.59 -10.61
CA ILE A 115 13.50 1.33 -10.05
C ILE A 115 13.73 0.93 -8.59
N THR A 116 12.67 0.83 -7.80
CA THR A 116 12.72 0.35 -6.42
C THR A 116 13.35 -1.03 -6.33
N GLY A 117 13.00 -1.94 -7.23
CA GLY A 117 13.60 -3.28 -7.30
C GLY A 117 15.12 -3.27 -7.38
N PHE A 118 15.69 -2.40 -8.24
CA PHE A 118 17.14 -2.26 -8.35
C PHE A 118 17.77 -1.73 -7.07
N ILE A 119 17.21 -0.66 -6.49
CA ILE A 119 17.73 -0.04 -5.26
C ILE A 119 17.63 -1.02 -4.09
N MET A 120 16.48 -1.67 -3.89
CA MET A 120 16.27 -2.66 -2.84
C MET A 120 17.29 -3.81 -2.96
N SER A 121 17.48 -4.37 -4.17
CA SER A 121 18.38 -5.50 -4.42
C SER A 121 19.86 -5.24 -4.10
N LYS A 122 20.31 -3.99 -4.31
CA LYS A 122 21.72 -3.58 -4.21
C LYS A 122 22.07 -2.84 -2.92
N VAL A 123 21.12 -2.11 -2.34
CA VAL A 123 21.36 -1.19 -1.21
C VAL A 123 20.84 -1.79 0.09
N PHE A 124 19.53 -1.97 0.21
CA PHE A 124 18.88 -2.30 1.48
C PHE A 124 18.90 -3.79 1.78
N LEU A 125 18.57 -4.65 0.80
CA LEU A 125 18.46 -6.09 1.03
C LEU A 125 19.77 -6.74 1.53
N PRO A 126 20.97 -6.41 1.01
CA PRO A 126 22.22 -6.94 1.55
C PRO A 126 22.45 -6.55 3.02
N VAL A 127 22.10 -5.31 3.40
CA VAL A 127 22.29 -4.82 4.78
C VAL A 127 21.44 -5.64 5.74
N PHE A 128 20.15 -5.80 5.47
CA PHE A 128 19.27 -6.55 6.38
C PHE A 128 19.54 -8.05 6.40
N HIS A 129 19.86 -8.67 5.26
CA HIS A 129 20.14 -10.11 5.19
C HIS A 129 21.42 -10.47 5.96
N ASP A 130 22.46 -9.65 5.85
CA ASP A 130 23.72 -9.84 6.59
C ASP A 130 23.53 -9.76 8.12
N LEU A 131 22.61 -8.90 8.59
CA LEU A 131 22.39 -8.65 10.02
C LEU A 131 21.53 -9.69 10.73
N ARG A 132 20.73 -10.47 9.98
CA ARG A 132 19.80 -11.50 10.49
C ARG A 132 18.92 -11.05 11.67
N ILE A 133 18.45 -9.81 11.62
CA ILE A 133 17.53 -9.26 12.63
C ILE A 133 16.14 -9.88 12.54
N THR A 134 15.36 -9.78 13.61
CA THR A 134 13.94 -10.21 13.63
C THR A 134 13.01 -9.02 13.46
N SER A 135 13.28 -7.93 14.18
CA SER A 135 12.66 -6.63 13.95
C SER A 135 13.57 -5.77 13.07
N THR A 136 13.01 -5.17 12.03
CA THR A 136 13.70 -4.22 11.16
C THR A 136 14.16 -2.99 11.96
N TYR A 137 13.53 -2.68 13.08
CA TYR A 137 13.89 -1.54 13.94
C TYR A 137 15.08 -1.84 14.86
N GLU A 138 15.47 -3.11 15.02
CA GLU A 138 16.73 -3.47 15.69
C GLU A 138 17.93 -2.88 14.94
N TYR A 139 17.85 -2.78 13.61
CA TYR A 139 18.84 -2.06 12.81
C TYR A 139 19.03 -0.61 13.28
N LEU A 140 17.93 0.08 13.60
CA LEU A 140 17.97 1.47 14.04
C LEU A 140 18.63 1.61 15.42
N GLU A 141 18.47 0.64 16.32
CA GLU A 141 19.20 0.63 17.60
C GLU A 141 20.69 0.41 17.38
N ARG A 142 21.06 -0.53 16.51
CA ARG A 142 22.48 -0.79 16.21
C ARG A 142 23.14 0.40 15.51
N ARG A 143 22.39 1.12 14.66
CA ARG A 143 22.90 2.27 13.90
C ARG A 143 22.90 3.58 14.70
N PHE A 144 21.91 3.76 15.56
CA PHE A 144 21.72 4.98 16.33
C PHE A 144 21.62 4.64 17.82
N ASP A 145 20.40 4.51 18.34
CA ASP A 145 20.15 4.16 19.73
C ASP A 145 18.74 3.57 19.92
N LYS A 146 18.45 3.19 21.16
CA LYS A 146 17.14 2.66 21.58
C LYS A 146 15.97 3.60 21.29
N LYS A 147 16.18 4.92 21.31
CA LYS A 147 15.10 5.90 21.08
C LYS A 147 14.66 5.86 19.63
N ILE A 148 15.60 5.73 18.69
CA ILE A 148 15.27 5.61 17.26
C ILE A 148 14.58 4.27 16.97
N ARG A 149 15.00 3.17 17.61
CA ARG A 149 14.28 1.88 17.51
C ARG A 149 12.82 2.00 17.95
N LEU A 150 12.56 2.62 19.10
CA LEU A 150 11.20 2.83 19.59
C LEU A 150 10.39 3.76 18.67
N LEU A 151 11.00 4.84 18.16
CA LEU A 151 10.34 5.73 17.20
C LEU A 151 9.95 4.96 15.92
N GLY A 152 10.87 4.20 15.32
CA GLY A 152 10.59 3.41 14.12
C GLY A 152 9.47 2.39 14.34
N SER A 153 9.53 1.67 15.47
CA SER A 153 8.51 0.69 15.86
C SER A 153 7.14 1.33 16.06
N PHE A 154 7.11 2.54 16.64
CA PHE A 154 5.89 3.30 16.87
C PHE A 154 5.28 3.82 15.56
N LEU A 155 6.09 4.39 14.67
CA LEU A 155 5.65 4.84 13.34
C LEU A 155 5.04 3.70 12.52
N PHE A 156 5.66 2.52 12.54
CA PHE A 156 5.12 1.32 11.92
C PHE A 156 3.82 0.85 12.57
N SER A 157 3.76 0.84 13.90
CA SER A 157 2.55 0.44 14.62
C SER A 157 1.36 1.32 14.25
N ILE A 158 1.56 2.64 14.17
CA ILE A 158 0.53 3.57 13.71
C ILE A 158 0.17 3.29 12.25
N SER A 159 1.15 3.10 11.36
CA SER A 159 0.88 2.77 9.95
C SER A 159 -0.02 1.54 9.82
N MET A 160 0.27 0.46 10.56
CA MET A 160 -0.55 -0.75 10.52
C MET A 160 -1.95 -0.53 11.10
N ILE A 161 -2.08 0.20 12.22
CA ILE A 161 -3.38 0.51 12.82
C ILE A 161 -4.25 1.35 11.88
N VAL A 162 -3.65 2.19 11.03
CA VAL A 162 -4.36 2.98 10.02
C VAL A 162 -4.67 2.18 8.76
N TYR A 163 -3.74 1.34 8.31
CA TYR A 163 -3.82 0.59 7.05
C TYR A 163 -4.78 -0.62 7.14
N LEU A 164 -4.66 -1.45 8.18
CA LEU A 164 -5.40 -2.70 8.30
C LEU A 164 -6.94 -2.56 8.34
N PRO A 165 -7.53 -1.53 8.99
CA PRO A 165 -8.97 -1.30 8.93
C PRO A 165 -9.46 -1.01 7.50
N ILE A 166 -8.66 -0.29 6.72
CA ILE A 166 -8.99 0.02 5.32
C ILE A 166 -8.96 -1.27 4.49
N VAL A 167 -7.93 -2.10 4.69
CA VAL A 167 -7.77 -3.38 3.98
C VAL A 167 -8.98 -4.31 4.16
N ILE A 168 -9.54 -4.40 5.37
CA ILE A 168 -10.69 -5.28 5.63
C ILE A 168 -12.03 -4.67 5.19
N TYR A 169 -12.14 -3.34 5.18
CA TYR A 169 -13.36 -2.64 4.78
C TYR A 169 -13.64 -2.75 3.27
N VAL A 170 -12.61 -2.69 2.42
CA VAL A 170 -12.76 -2.77 0.95
C VAL A 170 -13.49 -4.04 0.45
N PRO A 171 -13.08 -5.27 0.80
CA PRO A 171 -13.80 -6.47 0.39
C PRO A 171 -15.19 -6.55 1.01
N ALA A 172 -15.42 -5.97 2.19
CA ALA A 172 -16.75 -5.90 2.78
C ALA A 172 -17.71 -5.05 1.93
N LEU A 173 -17.23 -3.96 1.31
CA LEU A 173 -18.01 -3.19 0.34
C LEU A 173 -18.37 -4.00 -0.90
N ALA A 174 -17.41 -4.75 -1.45
CA ALA A 174 -17.69 -5.65 -2.57
C ALA A 174 -18.73 -6.72 -2.20
N PHE A 175 -18.60 -7.31 -1.01
CA PHE A 175 -19.56 -8.28 -0.50
C PHE A 175 -20.95 -7.69 -0.33
N ASN A 176 -21.05 -6.47 0.21
CA ASN A 176 -22.30 -5.76 0.35
C ASN A 176 -22.96 -5.48 -1.00
N GLN A 177 -22.18 -5.10 -2.01
CA GLN A 177 -22.72 -4.83 -3.35
C GLN A 177 -23.36 -6.07 -3.97
N VAL A 178 -22.77 -7.27 -3.78
CA VAL A 178 -23.24 -8.50 -4.41
C VAL A 178 -24.28 -9.28 -3.57
N THR A 179 -24.28 -9.12 -2.25
CA THR A 179 -25.18 -9.87 -1.33
C THR A 179 -26.24 -9.02 -0.65
N GLY A 180 -26.06 -7.71 -0.57
CA GLY A 180 -26.85 -6.82 0.28
C GLY A 180 -26.55 -6.93 1.79
N ILE A 181 -25.70 -7.87 2.23
CA ILE A 181 -25.36 -8.05 3.65
C ILE A 181 -24.57 -6.83 4.13
N ASN A 182 -24.94 -6.30 5.30
CA ASN A 182 -24.33 -5.11 5.87
C ASN A 182 -22.82 -5.33 6.15
N VAL A 183 -21.99 -4.36 5.76
CA VAL A 183 -20.53 -4.34 5.95
C VAL A 183 -20.11 -4.56 7.41
N HIS A 184 -20.92 -4.12 8.37
CA HIS A 184 -20.72 -4.27 9.81
C HIS A 184 -20.84 -5.71 10.31
N ILE A 185 -21.50 -6.60 9.56
CA ILE A 185 -21.66 -8.02 9.92
C ILE A 185 -20.50 -8.84 9.36
N ILE A 186 -20.19 -8.65 8.08
CA ILE A 186 -19.15 -9.43 7.40
C ILE A 186 -17.74 -9.07 7.89
N THR A 187 -17.49 -7.80 8.24
CA THR A 187 -16.16 -7.33 8.66
C THR A 187 -15.67 -8.03 9.94
N PRO A 188 -16.42 -8.06 11.06
CA PRO A 188 -16.02 -8.82 12.25
C PRO A 188 -15.86 -10.32 11.97
N PHE A 189 -16.78 -10.92 11.20
CA PHE A 189 -16.75 -12.35 10.90
C PHE A 189 -15.44 -12.76 10.21
N VAL A 190 -15.07 -12.07 9.14
CA VAL A 190 -13.84 -12.35 8.38
C VAL A 190 -12.60 -12.04 9.22
N CYS A 191 -12.63 -10.98 10.03
CA CYS A 191 -11.53 -10.65 10.93
C CYS A 191 -11.29 -11.78 11.97
N ILE A 192 -12.36 -12.34 12.55
CA ILE A 192 -12.25 -13.44 13.51
C ILE A 192 -11.59 -14.66 12.87
N VAL A 193 -12.00 -15.03 11.64
CA VAL A 193 -11.37 -16.12 10.89
C VAL A 193 -9.88 -15.82 10.66
N CYS A 194 -9.54 -14.58 10.29
CA CYS A 194 -8.16 -14.15 10.08
C CYS A 194 -7.31 -14.25 11.35
N ILE A 195 -7.79 -13.71 12.45
CA ILE A 195 -7.14 -13.75 13.76
C ILE A 195 -6.90 -15.20 14.18
N PHE A 196 -7.91 -16.06 13.99
CA PHE A 196 -7.82 -17.47 14.36
C PHE A 196 -6.67 -18.20 13.66
N TYR A 197 -6.61 -18.15 12.32
CA TYR A 197 -5.56 -18.89 11.60
C TYR A 197 -4.17 -18.25 11.77
N THR A 198 -4.11 -16.93 11.95
CA THR A 198 -2.84 -16.20 12.18
C THR A 198 -2.26 -16.54 13.55
N CYS A 199 -3.09 -16.55 14.61
CA CYS A 199 -2.69 -16.94 15.95
C CYS A 199 -2.16 -18.38 16.00
N MET A 200 -2.75 -19.28 15.21
CA MET A 200 -2.43 -20.70 15.26
C MET A 200 -1.22 -21.10 14.44
N GLY A 201 -1.03 -20.53 13.25
CA GLY A 201 -0.09 -21.06 12.28
C GLY A 201 1.26 -20.34 12.13
N GLY A 202 1.39 -19.10 12.62
CA GLY A 202 2.59 -18.28 12.45
C GLY A 202 2.95 -18.01 10.97
N LEU A 203 4.16 -17.49 10.71
CA LEU A 203 4.58 -17.07 9.37
C LEU A 203 4.48 -18.19 8.32
N ARG A 204 4.80 -19.44 8.67
CA ARG A 204 4.71 -20.55 7.69
C ARG A 204 3.30 -20.76 7.18
N ALA A 205 2.30 -20.75 8.07
CA ALA A 205 0.91 -20.90 7.67
C ALA A 205 0.44 -19.72 6.85
N VAL A 206 0.78 -18.49 7.29
CA VAL A 206 0.45 -17.25 6.56
C VAL A 206 0.97 -17.34 5.12
N VAL A 207 2.24 -17.67 4.93
CA VAL A 207 2.85 -17.75 3.60
C VAL A 207 2.19 -18.81 2.70
N TRP A 208 1.76 -19.95 3.25
CA TRP A 208 1.08 -20.98 2.47
C TRP A 208 -0.39 -20.64 2.17
N ALA A 209 -1.09 -20.01 3.11
CA ALA A 209 -2.43 -19.49 2.89
C ALA A 209 -2.39 -18.41 1.80
N ASP A 210 -1.43 -17.48 1.88
CA ASP A 210 -1.21 -16.43 0.90
C ASP A 210 -0.96 -17.00 -0.50
N PHE A 211 -0.19 -18.07 -0.61
CA PHE A 211 0.06 -18.71 -1.91
C PHE A 211 -1.24 -19.20 -2.57
N ILE A 212 -2.11 -19.85 -1.82
CA ILE A 212 -3.41 -20.32 -2.33
C ILE A 212 -4.32 -19.12 -2.64
N GLN A 213 -4.36 -18.14 -1.75
CA GLN A 213 -5.13 -16.90 -1.88
C GLN A 213 -4.72 -16.09 -3.12
N ALA A 214 -3.42 -16.04 -3.45
CA ALA A 214 -2.90 -15.38 -4.64
C ALA A 214 -3.45 -16.01 -5.93
N LEU A 215 -3.56 -17.34 -5.98
CA LEU A 215 -4.12 -18.06 -7.13
C LEU A 215 -5.60 -17.75 -7.32
N VAL A 216 -6.37 -17.74 -6.23
CA VAL A 216 -7.81 -17.41 -6.28
C VAL A 216 -8.02 -15.97 -6.73
N MET A 217 -7.25 -15.02 -6.17
CA MET A 217 -7.29 -13.61 -6.52
C MET A 217 -6.93 -13.36 -8.00
N PHE A 218 -5.82 -13.94 -8.49
CA PHE A 218 -5.43 -13.77 -9.88
C PHE A 218 -6.41 -14.44 -10.84
N GLY A 219 -6.87 -15.64 -10.50
CA GLY A 219 -7.84 -16.39 -11.29
C GLY A 219 -9.17 -15.67 -11.43
N SER A 220 -9.68 -15.06 -10.35
CA SER A 220 -10.95 -14.32 -10.41
C SER A 220 -10.86 -13.06 -11.26
N MET A 221 -9.76 -12.29 -11.14
CA MET A 221 -9.53 -11.11 -11.97
C MET A 221 -9.38 -11.46 -13.45
N LEU A 222 -8.65 -12.55 -13.76
CA LEU A 222 -8.47 -13.00 -15.14
C LEU A 222 -9.81 -13.46 -15.75
N LEU A 223 -10.63 -14.17 -14.97
CA LEU A 223 -11.96 -14.60 -15.41
C LEU A 223 -12.84 -13.42 -15.82
N ILE A 224 -12.90 -12.37 -14.99
CA ILE A 224 -13.70 -11.16 -15.27
C ILE A 224 -13.16 -10.44 -16.50
N ALA A 225 -11.83 -10.29 -16.59
CA ALA A 225 -11.19 -9.68 -17.74
C ALA A 225 -11.53 -10.43 -19.03
N ILE A 226 -11.45 -11.76 -19.05
CA ILE A 226 -11.74 -12.56 -20.25
C ILE A 226 -13.24 -12.53 -20.58
N LYS A 227 -14.11 -12.92 -19.63
CA LYS A 227 -15.55 -13.05 -19.88
C LYS A 227 -16.20 -11.72 -20.23
N GLY A 228 -15.90 -10.67 -19.48
CA GLY A 228 -16.47 -9.34 -19.76
C GLY A 228 -15.99 -8.77 -21.10
N THR A 229 -14.78 -9.11 -21.53
CA THR A 229 -14.29 -8.73 -22.88
C THR A 229 -15.01 -9.49 -23.98
N LEU A 230 -15.33 -10.76 -23.77
CA LEU A 230 -16.11 -11.52 -24.75
C LEU A 230 -17.54 -10.98 -24.86
N ASP A 231 -18.17 -10.68 -23.74
CA ASP A 231 -19.57 -10.24 -23.68
C ASP A 231 -19.80 -8.85 -24.28
N ILE A 232 -18.84 -7.94 -24.11
CA ILE A 232 -18.93 -6.59 -24.68
C ILE A 232 -18.65 -6.53 -26.20
N GLY A 233 -18.28 -7.64 -26.83
CA GLY A 233 -17.97 -7.71 -28.26
C GLY A 233 -16.48 -7.67 -28.60
N GLY A 234 -15.59 -7.91 -27.63
CA GLY A 234 -14.17 -8.12 -27.84
C GLY A 234 -13.26 -6.95 -27.42
N LEU A 235 -11.95 -7.20 -27.47
CA LEU A 235 -10.91 -6.25 -27.06
C LEU A 235 -10.94 -4.94 -27.87
N SER A 236 -11.34 -5.00 -29.14
CA SER A 236 -11.44 -3.83 -30.01
C SER A 236 -12.45 -2.81 -29.49
N VAL A 237 -13.58 -3.26 -28.95
CA VAL A 237 -14.62 -2.40 -28.38
C VAL A 237 -14.11 -1.71 -27.11
N VAL A 238 -13.43 -2.45 -26.24
CA VAL A 238 -12.82 -1.92 -25.01
C VAL A 238 -11.82 -0.82 -25.36
N LEU A 239 -10.90 -1.08 -26.28
CA LEU A 239 -9.89 -0.09 -26.68
C LEU A 239 -10.49 1.12 -27.38
N ARG A 240 -11.50 0.92 -28.24
CA ARG A 240 -12.17 2.02 -28.96
C ARG A 240 -12.88 2.96 -27.98
N ARG A 241 -13.75 2.44 -27.11
CA ARG A 241 -14.50 3.26 -26.13
C ARG A 241 -13.57 4.04 -25.20
N ASN A 242 -12.49 3.43 -24.73
CA ASN A 242 -11.51 4.13 -23.88
C ASN A 242 -10.65 5.14 -24.64
N ARG A 243 -10.41 4.93 -25.95
CA ARG A 243 -9.74 5.92 -26.81
C ARG A 243 -10.65 7.11 -27.09
N ASP A 244 -11.89 6.87 -27.48
CA ASP A 244 -12.86 7.90 -27.89
C ASP A 244 -13.25 8.85 -26.73
N SER A 245 -12.96 8.43 -25.50
CA SER A 245 -13.25 9.19 -24.27
C SER A 245 -12.00 9.71 -23.56
N ASP A 246 -10.84 9.70 -24.24
CA ASP A 246 -9.56 10.19 -23.71
C ASP A 246 -9.13 9.57 -22.37
N ARG A 247 -9.48 8.30 -22.13
CA ARG A 247 -9.02 7.52 -20.96
C ARG A 247 -7.72 6.78 -21.22
N LEU A 248 -7.42 6.47 -22.49
CA LEU A 248 -6.12 5.95 -22.94
C LEU A 248 -5.13 7.09 -23.16
N GLU A 249 -4.58 7.62 -22.07
CA GLU A 249 -3.64 8.75 -22.15
C GLU A 249 -2.31 8.44 -21.46
N PHE A 250 -1.27 9.11 -21.96
CA PHE A 250 0.02 9.17 -21.28
C PHE A 250 -0.06 10.22 -20.17
N PRO A 251 0.60 9.98 -19.01
CA PRO A 251 0.64 10.97 -17.95
C PRO A 251 1.31 12.26 -18.45
N ALA A 252 0.84 13.40 -17.92
CA ALA A 252 1.37 14.70 -18.27
C ALA A 252 2.87 14.82 -17.92
N PHE A 253 3.63 15.46 -18.81
CA PHE A 253 5.06 15.76 -18.64
C PHE A 253 5.26 17.14 -17.96
N ASP A 254 4.43 17.46 -16.97
CA ASP A 254 4.49 18.70 -16.20
C ASP A 254 5.14 18.47 -14.82
N TRP A 255 5.91 19.45 -14.37
CA TRP A 255 6.57 19.43 -13.05
C TRP A 255 5.67 19.94 -11.92
N SER A 256 4.40 20.24 -12.20
CA SER A 256 3.47 20.74 -11.19
C SER A 256 3.19 19.64 -10.15
N PRO A 257 3.49 19.88 -8.86
CA PRO A 257 3.18 18.91 -7.80
C PRO A 257 1.69 18.88 -7.45
N MET A 258 0.90 19.84 -7.96
CA MET A 258 -0.54 19.98 -7.72
C MET A 258 -1.37 19.13 -8.69
N THR A 259 -0.81 18.80 -9.86
CA THR A 259 -1.47 17.91 -10.82
C THR A 259 -1.57 16.51 -10.20
N ARG A 260 -2.76 15.89 -10.26
CA ARG A 260 -3.04 14.59 -9.63
C ARG A 260 -2.01 13.55 -10.03
N HIS A 261 -1.83 13.33 -11.33
CA HIS A 261 -0.87 12.37 -11.89
C HIS A 261 -0.04 13.02 -13.00
N THR A 262 1.27 13.05 -12.78
CA THR A 262 2.26 13.45 -13.77
C THR A 262 3.26 12.31 -13.91
N VAL A 263 4.03 12.28 -15.00
CA VAL A 263 5.11 11.29 -15.17
C VAL A 263 6.02 11.30 -13.94
N TRP A 264 6.32 12.48 -13.40
CA TRP A 264 7.20 12.64 -12.25
C TRP A 264 6.56 12.17 -10.95
N SER A 265 5.28 12.49 -10.70
CA SER A 265 4.62 12.03 -9.48
C SER A 265 4.46 10.52 -9.46
N LEU A 266 4.21 9.90 -10.62
CA LEU A 266 4.09 8.45 -10.75
C LEU A 266 5.44 7.73 -10.67
N VAL A 267 6.47 8.22 -11.36
CA VAL A 267 7.79 7.57 -11.37
C VAL A 267 8.56 7.85 -10.09
N ILE A 268 8.72 9.13 -9.68
CA ILE A 268 9.49 9.51 -8.49
C ILE A 268 8.68 9.26 -7.23
N GLY A 269 7.43 9.74 -7.17
CA GLY A 269 6.55 9.49 -6.02
C GLY A 269 6.27 8.00 -5.84
N GLY A 270 5.98 7.29 -6.93
CA GLY A 270 5.84 5.83 -6.92
C GLY A 270 7.11 5.11 -6.49
N PHE A 271 8.29 5.49 -7.00
CA PHE A 271 9.57 4.94 -6.56
C PHE A 271 9.75 5.06 -5.04
N VAL A 272 9.59 6.26 -4.48
CA VAL A 272 9.78 6.49 -3.04
C VAL A 272 8.72 5.75 -2.22
N HIS A 273 7.47 5.73 -2.67
CA HIS A 273 6.39 4.97 -2.04
C HIS A 273 6.71 3.47 -1.99
N TRP A 274 7.01 2.86 -3.14
CA TRP A 274 7.38 1.45 -3.21
C TRP A 274 8.67 1.14 -2.45
N LEU A 275 9.64 2.06 -2.43
CA LEU A 275 10.88 1.89 -1.68
C LEU A 275 10.60 1.81 -0.18
N GLN A 276 9.75 2.67 0.35
CA GLN A 276 9.33 2.55 1.74
C GLN A 276 8.69 1.19 2.01
N CYS A 277 7.73 0.81 1.18
CA CYS A 277 6.99 -0.42 1.35
C CYS A 277 7.90 -1.67 1.33
N LEU A 278 8.85 -1.72 0.39
CA LEU A 278 9.66 -2.92 0.17
C LEU A 278 10.95 -2.97 0.98
N ALA A 279 11.58 -1.82 1.24
CA ALA A 279 12.92 -1.78 1.79
C ALA A 279 12.98 -1.68 3.30
N ILE A 280 11.95 -1.16 3.96
CA ILE A 280 12.01 -0.86 5.41
C ILE A 280 10.79 -1.35 6.19
N SER A 281 9.68 -1.65 5.52
CA SER A 281 8.48 -2.11 6.21
C SER A 281 8.68 -3.53 6.76
N GLN A 282 8.34 -3.72 8.04
CA GLN A 282 8.56 -4.98 8.74
C GLN A 282 7.91 -6.18 8.02
N ASN A 283 6.68 -6.02 7.56
CA ASN A 283 5.93 -7.05 6.86
C ASN A 283 6.63 -7.60 5.62
N THR A 284 7.45 -6.80 4.94
CA THR A 284 8.18 -7.21 3.74
C THR A 284 9.56 -7.75 4.09
N ILE A 285 10.30 -7.04 4.96
CA ILE A 285 11.66 -7.43 5.35
C ILE A 285 11.66 -8.77 6.06
N GLN A 286 10.67 -9.01 6.93
CA GLN A 286 10.49 -10.28 7.63
C GLN A 286 10.35 -11.47 6.66
N LEU A 287 9.65 -11.29 5.54
CA LEU A 287 9.51 -12.32 4.49
C LEU A 287 10.83 -12.56 3.74
N TYR A 288 11.60 -11.51 3.44
CA TYR A 288 12.92 -11.69 2.82
C TYR A 288 13.91 -12.40 3.75
N LEU A 289 13.86 -12.11 5.05
CA LEU A 289 14.75 -12.72 6.06
C LEU A 289 14.38 -14.16 6.41
N ALA A 290 13.18 -14.63 6.00
CA ALA A 290 12.79 -16.04 6.07
C ALA A 290 13.48 -16.92 5.01
N LEU A 291 14.18 -16.31 4.04
CA LEU A 291 14.97 -17.03 3.02
C LEU A 291 16.41 -17.23 3.47
N PRO A 292 17.01 -18.42 3.24
CA PRO A 292 18.29 -18.77 3.83
C PRO A 292 19.48 -18.00 3.22
N THR A 293 19.36 -17.53 1.98
CA THR A 293 20.45 -16.83 1.28
C THR A 293 19.98 -15.56 0.58
N LEU A 294 20.87 -14.57 0.50
CA LEU A 294 20.64 -13.30 -0.19
C LEU A 294 20.27 -13.50 -1.67
N HIS A 295 20.85 -14.50 -2.34
CA HIS A 295 20.53 -14.80 -3.72
C HIS A 295 19.07 -15.23 -3.90
N LEU A 296 18.54 -16.06 -2.99
CA LEU A 296 17.14 -16.46 -3.01
C LEU A 296 16.22 -15.28 -2.68
N ALA A 297 16.61 -14.40 -1.75
CA ALA A 297 15.87 -13.17 -1.45
C ALA A 297 15.80 -12.22 -2.66
N ARG A 298 16.90 -12.04 -3.40
CA ARG A 298 16.90 -11.28 -4.66
C ARG A 298 16.00 -11.88 -5.72
N ARG A 299 16.00 -13.21 -5.86
CA ARG A 299 15.07 -13.89 -6.77
C ARG A 299 13.62 -13.65 -6.35
N ALA A 300 13.32 -13.71 -5.06
CA ALA A 300 11.97 -13.44 -4.56
C ALA A 300 11.51 -12.01 -4.86
N LEU A 301 12.39 -11.02 -4.68
CA LEU A 301 12.12 -9.62 -5.05
C LEU A 301 11.77 -9.46 -6.54
N TRP A 302 12.50 -10.12 -7.45
CA TRP A 302 12.20 -10.02 -8.88
C TRP A 302 10.91 -10.75 -9.27
N TYR A 303 10.62 -11.91 -8.68
CA TYR A 303 9.33 -12.57 -8.88
C TYR A 303 8.18 -11.71 -8.35
N PHE A 304 8.38 -11.04 -7.23
CA PHE A 304 7.44 -10.08 -6.68
C PHE A 304 7.16 -8.93 -7.65
N ILE A 305 8.20 -8.29 -8.19
CA ILE A 305 8.05 -7.16 -9.14
C ILE A 305 7.27 -7.59 -10.38
N ILE A 306 7.59 -8.75 -10.95
CA ILE A 306 6.88 -9.30 -12.11
C ILE A 306 5.42 -9.58 -11.76
N GLY A 307 5.17 -10.24 -10.63
CA GLY A 307 3.83 -10.62 -10.20
C GLY A 307 2.93 -9.41 -9.91
N VAL A 308 3.43 -8.41 -9.18
CA VAL A 308 2.69 -7.17 -8.92
C VAL A 308 2.45 -6.39 -10.21
N SER A 309 3.44 -6.27 -11.09
CA SER A 309 3.27 -5.57 -12.37
C SER A 309 2.20 -6.24 -13.25
N LEU A 310 2.19 -7.58 -13.29
CA LEU A 310 1.17 -8.34 -14.03
C LEU A 310 -0.24 -8.07 -13.48
N ILE A 311 -0.40 -8.13 -12.15
CA ILE A 311 -1.71 -7.95 -11.53
C ILE A 311 -2.18 -6.49 -11.62
N MET A 312 -1.29 -5.52 -11.44
CA MET A 312 -1.60 -4.11 -11.70
C MET A 312 -2.06 -3.89 -13.15
N GLY A 313 -1.42 -4.56 -14.11
CA GLY A 313 -1.86 -4.56 -15.51
C GLY A 313 -3.27 -5.13 -15.69
N THR A 314 -3.58 -6.27 -15.07
CA THR A 314 -4.92 -6.87 -15.09
C THR A 314 -5.96 -5.98 -14.41
N CYS A 315 -5.64 -5.36 -13.27
CA CYS A 315 -6.53 -4.40 -12.60
C CYS A 315 -6.76 -3.15 -13.47
N GLY A 316 -5.71 -2.63 -14.11
CA GLY A 316 -5.82 -1.52 -15.05
C GLY A 316 -6.72 -1.86 -16.24
N TYR A 317 -6.55 -3.06 -16.80
CA TYR A 317 -7.42 -3.58 -17.83
C TYR A 317 -8.87 -3.71 -17.36
N ALA A 318 -9.10 -4.23 -16.16
CA ALA A 318 -10.43 -4.31 -15.57
C ALA A 318 -11.08 -2.92 -15.44
N GLY A 319 -10.32 -1.87 -15.09
CA GLY A 319 -10.82 -0.49 -15.08
C GLY A 319 -11.28 0.00 -16.45
N MET A 320 -10.48 -0.25 -17.50
CA MET A 320 -10.87 0.04 -18.88
C MET A 320 -12.12 -0.73 -19.30
N LEU A 321 -12.24 -1.99 -18.86
CA LEU A 321 -13.40 -2.84 -19.16
C LEU A 321 -14.67 -2.33 -18.46
N ILE A 322 -14.58 -1.92 -17.18
CA ILE A 322 -15.70 -1.27 -16.47
C ILE A 322 -16.15 -0.06 -17.27
N TYR A 323 -15.23 0.81 -17.69
CA TYR A 323 -15.61 2.00 -18.45
C TYR A 323 -16.25 1.65 -19.79
N ALA A 324 -15.65 0.71 -20.52
CA ALA A 324 -16.23 0.27 -21.79
C ALA A 324 -17.65 -0.27 -21.60
N TRP A 325 -17.92 -1.01 -20.52
CA TRP A 325 -19.24 -1.57 -20.22
C TRP A 325 -20.27 -0.47 -19.95
N TYR A 326 -19.91 0.51 -19.12
CA TYR A 326 -20.78 1.62 -18.71
C TYR A 326 -20.61 2.89 -19.55
N TYR A 327 -20.16 2.74 -20.80
CA TYR A 327 -19.83 3.86 -21.68
C TYR A 327 -20.98 4.86 -21.86
N GLU A 328 -22.22 4.37 -21.94
CA GLU A 328 -23.42 5.18 -22.21
C GLU A 328 -24.24 5.46 -20.94
N CYS A 329 -23.98 4.75 -19.85
CA CYS A 329 -24.73 4.84 -18.62
C CYS A 329 -23.82 4.68 -17.40
N ASP A 330 -23.34 5.81 -16.89
CA ASP A 330 -22.44 5.84 -15.74
C ASP A 330 -23.14 5.49 -14.41
N PRO A 331 -22.76 4.38 -13.75
CA PRO A 331 -23.39 3.94 -12.51
C PRO A 331 -23.05 4.83 -11.30
N LEU A 332 -22.03 5.69 -11.35
CA LEU A 332 -21.70 6.60 -10.25
C LEU A 332 -22.67 7.78 -10.18
N THR A 333 -22.95 8.39 -11.34
CA THR A 333 -23.86 9.54 -11.45
C THR A 333 -25.29 9.13 -11.17
N THR A 334 -25.71 7.96 -11.66
CA THR A 334 -27.05 7.42 -11.38
C THR A 334 -27.24 6.87 -9.97
N LYS A 335 -26.17 6.82 -9.15
CA LYS A 335 -26.15 6.22 -7.81
C LYS A 335 -26.46 4.72 -7.78
N LEU A 336 -26.31 4.04 -8.91
CA LEU A 336 -26.34 2.57 -8.94
C LEU A 336 -25.17 1.99 -8.15
N ALA A 337 -23.97 2.54 -8.32
CA ALA A 337 -22.86 2.35 -7.41
C ALA A 337 -22.85 3.50 -6.37
N GLY A 338 -23.09 3.18 -5.10
CA GLY A 338 -23.15 4.17 -4.03
C GLY A 338 -21.78 4.80 -3.74
N THR A 339 -20.71 4.02 -3.91
CA THR A 339 -19.32 4.45 -3.74
C THR A 339 -18.47 4.06 -4.95
N LYS A 340 -17.38 4.80 -5.20
CA LYS A 340 -16.49 4.58 -6.36
C LYS A 340 -15.94 3.15 -6.40
N ASP A 341 -15.58 2.60 -5.25
CA ASP A 341 -14.96 1.27 -5.13
C ASP A 341 -15.94 0.10 -5.34
N GLN A 342 -17.24 0.36 -5.54
CA GLN A 342 -18.27 -0.65 -5.89
C GLN A 342 -18.40 -0.92 -7.40
N LEU A 343 -17.69 -0.17 -8.25
CA LEU A 343 -17.75 -0.31 -9.71
C LEU A 343 -17.39 -1.70 -10.21
N LEU A 344 -16.28 -2.27 -9.74
CA LEU A 344 -15.85 -3.61 -10.16
C LEU A 344 -16.83 -4.69 -9.67
N PRO A 345 -17.25 -4.74 -8.39
CA PRO A 345 -18.29 -5.66 -7.94
C PRO A 345 -19.59 -5.56 -8.74
N LEU A 346 -19.99 -4.35 -9.13
CA LEU A 346 -21.17 -4.14 -9.97
C LEU A 346 -20.99 -4.77 -11.36
N LEU A 347 -19.84 -4.55 -12.01
CA LEU A 347 -19.51 -5.22 -13.28
C LEU A 347 -19.53 -6.76 -13.14
N VAL A 348 -19.04 -7.28 -12.02
CA VAL A 348 -19.03 -8.72 -11.76
C VAL A 348 -20.44 -9.30 -11.76
N MET A 349 -21.41 -8.62 -11.14
CA MET A 349 -22.80 -9.10 -11.17
C MET A 349 -23.40 -9.03 -12.58
N ASN A 350 -23.05 -8.02 -13.37
CA ASN A 350 -23.53 -7.92 -14.76
C ASN A 350 -22.93 -8.98 -15.70
N VAL A 351 -21.69 -9.39 -15.47
CA VAL A 351 -20.98 -10.33 -16.36
C VAL A 351 -21.11 -11.79 -15.89
N LEU A 352 -21.08 -12.01 -14.57
CA LEU A 352 -20.98 -13.34 -13.97
C LEU A 352 -22.20 -13.73 -13.13
N GLY A 353 -23.16 -12.82 -12.88
CA GLY A 353 -24.32 -13.07 -12.02
C GLY A 353 -25.17 -14.27 -12.44
N ASP A 354 -25.27 -14.52 -13.75
CA ASP A 354 -26.02 -15.65 -14.31
C ASP A 354 -25.32 -17.01 -14.18
N TYR A 355 -24.07 -17.04 -13.71
CA TYR A 355 -23.24 -18.24 -13.61
C TYR A 355 -22.97 -18.58 -12.13
N PRO A 356 -23.78 -19.46 -11.51
CA PRO A 356 -23.67 -19.75 -10.09
C PRO A 356 -22.26 -20.22 -9.70
N GLY A 357 -21.67 -19.58 -8.70
CA GLY A 357 -20.33 -19.88 -8.18
C GLY A 357 -19.24 -18.94 -8.67
N LEU A 358 -19.41 -18.27 -9.82
CA LEU A 358 -18.40 -17.35 -10.36
C LEU A 358 -18.37 -15.99 -9.63
N PRO A 359 -19.51 -15.36 -9.28
CA PRO A 359 -19.53 -14.23 -8.36
C PRO A 359 -18.90 -14.57 -7.00
N GLY A 360 -19.18 -15.78 -6.48
CA GLY A 360 -18.53 -16.30 -5.27
C GLY A 360 -17.02 -16.43 -5.37
N LEU A 361 -16.50 -16.85 -6.53
CA LEU A 361 -15.07 -16.90 -6.81
C LEU A 361 -14.42 -15.50 -6.80
N PHE A 362 -15.10 -14.49 -7.35
CA PHE A 362 -14.64 -13.11 -7.28
C PHE A 362 -14.56 -12.60 -5.84
N VAL A 363 -15.64 -12.74 -5.09
CA VAL A 363 -15.69 -12.37 -3.67
C VAL A 363 -14.60 -13.09 -2.89
N ALA A 364 -14.41 -14.39 -3.13
CA ALA A 364 -13.33 -15.17 -2.53
C ALA A 364 -11.95 -14.59 -2.88
N GLY A 365 -11.74 -14.12 -4.12
CA GLY A 365 -10.51 -13.44 -4.54
C GLY A 365 -10.27 -12.11 -3.83
N VAL A 366 -11.28 -11.25 -3.70
CA VAL A 366 -11.13 -9.95 -3.00
C VAL A 366 -10.86 -10.14 -1.52
N PHE A 367 -11.54 -11.09 -0.87
CA PHE A 367 -11.26 -11.42 0.53
C PHE A 367 -9.91 -12.11 0.71
N SER A 368 -9.49 -12.95 -0.24
CA SER A 368 -8.15 -13.57 -0.23
C SER A 368 -7.05 -12.50 -0.21
N ALA A 369 -7.18 -11.49 -1.07
CA ALA A 369 -6.28 -10.32 -1.11
C ALA A 369 -6.19 -9.59 0.24
N ALA A 370 -7.34 -9.32 0.86
CA ALA A 370 -7.42 -8.62 2.13
C ALA A 370 -6.92 -9.46 3.31
N LEU A 371 -7.27 -10.76 3.35
CA LEU A 371 -6.84 -11.69 4.39
C LEU A 371 -5.33 -11.90 4.40
N SER A 372 -4.70 -11.97 3.23
CA SER A 372 -3.24 -12.06 3.11
C SER A 372 -2.55 -10.82 3.71
N SER A 373 -3.05 -9.64 3.33
CA SER A 373 -2.53 -8.36 3.84
C SER A 373 -2.74 -8.23 5.37
N LEU A 374 -3.92 -8.64 5.86
CA LEU A 374 -4.29 -8.57 7.27
C LEU A 374 -3.45 -9.53 8.12
N SER A 375 -3.34 -10.79 7.73
CA SER A 375 -2.56 -11.78 8.48
C SER A 375 -1.08 -11.45 8.52
N THR A 376 -0.48 -11.01 7.41
CA THR A 376 0.91 -10.57 7.36
C THR A 376 1.14 -9.33 8.22
N GLY A 377 0.23 -8.35 8.18
CA GLY A 377 0.28 -7.17 9.04
C GLY A 377 0.18 -7.51 10.53
N LEU A 378 -0.78 -8.35 10.91
CA LEU A 378 -0.96 -8.81 12.29
C LEU A 378 0.25 -9.59 12.82
N ASN A 379 0.82 -10.49 12.01
CA ASN A 379 2.03 -11.23 12.36
C ASN A 379 3.24 -10.31 12.54
N SER A 380 3.37 -9.28 11.70
CA SER A 380 4.43 -8.28 11.81
C SER A 380 4.26 -7.40 13.05
N MET A 381 3.03 -7.04 13.39
CA MET A 381 2.70 -6.32 14.62
C MET A 381 3.04 -7.15 15.86
N ALA A 382 2.75 -8.47 15.85
CA ALA A 382 3.15 -9.37 16.92
C ALA A 382 4.68 -9.41 17.10
N ALA A 383 5.44 -9.42 15.99
CA ALA A 383 6.89 -9.36 16.01
C ALA A 383 7.41 -8.07 16.66
N VAL A 384 6.92 -6.92 16.20
CA VAL A 384 7.35 -5.59 16.66
C VAL A 384 6.96 -5.36 18.11
N VAL A 385 5.75 -5.72 18.52
CA VAL A 385 5.32 -5.58 19.92
C VAL A 385 6.15 -6.44 20.86
N LEU A 386 6.43 -7.69 20.49
CA LEU A 386 7.27 -8.54 21.31
C LEU A 386 8.71 -8.03 21.38
N GLU A 387 9.35 -7.78 20.24
CA GLU A 387 10.78 -7.46 20.16
C GLU A 387 11.11 -6.03 20.59
N ASP A 388 10.23 -5.07 20.33
CA ASP A 388 10.54 -3.65 20.48
C ASP A 388 9.82 -2.99 21.68
N PHE A 389 8.60 -3.44 22.02
CA PHE A 389 7.83 -2.87 23.14
C PHE A 389 7.83 -3.70 24.41
N ILE A 390 8.06 -5.01 24.34
CA ILE A 390 7.98 -5.89 25.51
C ILE A 390 9.38 -6.31 25.98
N LYS A 391 10.17 -6.96 25.12
CA LYS A 391 11.51 -7.48 25.48
C LYS A 391 12.47 -6.41 26.00
N PRO A 392 12.59 -5.20 25.41
CA PRO A 392 13.60 -4.23 25.83
C PRO A 392 13.38 -3.67 27.24
N PHE A 393 12.15 -3.73 27.75
CA PHE A 393 11.79 -3.23 29.08
C PHE A 393 11.88 -4.30 30.18
N ARG A 394 12.30 -5.53 29.83
CA ARG A 394 12.42 -6.64 30.79
C ARG A 394 13.88 -7.05 30.98
N LYS A 395 14.28 -7.25 32.24
CA LYS A 395 15.64 -7.67 32.62
C LYS A 395 15.89 -9.18 32.46
N THR A 396 14.84 -9.99 32.42
CA THR A 396 14.91 -11.45 32.30
C THR A 396 14.28 -11.93 30.99
N GLY A 397 14.91 -12.92 30.35
CA GLY A 397 14.41 -13.53 29.12
C GLY A 397 13.05 -14.21 29.33
N PHE A 398 12.21 -14.19 28.30
CA PHE A 398 10.93 -14.90 28.33
C PHE A 398 11.15 -16.41 28.23
N THR A 399 10.29 -17.18 28.88
CA THR A 399 10.09 -18.57 28.47
C THR A 399 9.35 -18.59 27.13
N PRO A 400 9.62 -19.55 26.24
CA PRO A 400 9.00 -19.61 24.91
C PRO A 400 7.46 -19.56 24.94
N ARG A 401 6.85 -20.11 26.00
CA ARG A 401 5.40 -20.09 26.21
C ARG A 401 4.85 -18.69 26.47
N VAL A 402 5.57 -17.86 27.22
CA VAL A 402 5.10 -16.51 27.56
C VAL A 402 5.20 -15.60 26.34
N ALA A 403 6.29 -15.71 25.56
CA ALA A 403 6.42 -14.99 24.30
C ALA A 403 5.31 -15.35 23.31
N ASP A 404 4.97 -16.64 23.18
CA ASP A 404 3.85 -17.12 22.36
C ASP A 404 2.50 -16.51 22.79
N ILE A 405 2.24 -16.45 24.10
CA ILE A 405 1.03 -15.79 24.64
C ILE A 405 0.99 -14.30 24.27
N PHE A 406 2.11 -13.58 24.42
CA PHE A 406 2.15 -12.16 24.06
C PHE A 406 1.92 -11.94 22.57
N MET A 407 2.55 -12.72 21.69
CA MET A 407 2.34 -12.61 20.25
C MET A 407 0.87 -12.83 19.88
N LYS A 408 0.24 -13.89 20.40
CA LYS A 408 -1.19 -14.19 20.17
C LYS A 408 -2.11 -13.10 20.71
N LEU A 409 -1.82 -12.59 21.91
CA LEU A 409 -2.59 -11.51 22.51
C LEU A 409 -2.49 -10.23 21.68
N THR A 410 -1.30 -9.90 21.15
CA THR A 410 -1.12 -8.77 20.24
C THR A 410 -1.97 -8.92 18.98
N VAL A 411 -1.98 -10.10 18.34
CA VAL A 411 -2.80 -10.35 17.15
C VAL A 411 -4.29 -10.12 17.46
N ILE A 412 -4.78 -10.61 18.60
CA ILE A 412 -6.18 -10.43 19.01
C ILE A 412 -6.51 -8.95 19.28
N ILE A 413 -5.66 -8.24 20.04
CA ILE A 413 -5.88 -6.83 20.39
C ILE A 413 -5.85 -5.94 19.14
N VAL A 414 -4.82 -6.09 18.30
CA VAL A 414 -4.69 -5.30 17.07
C VAL A 414 -5.83 -5.63 16.12
N GLY A 415 -6.22 -6.90 15.98
CA GLY A 415 -7.37 -7.32 15.17
C GLY A 415 -8.68 -6.71 15.65
N ALA A 416 -8.93 -6.66 16.97
CA ALA A 416 -10.11 -6.01 17.54
C ALA A 416 -10.12 -4.49 17.28
N ILE A 417 -8.96 -3.82 17.40
CA ILE A 417 -8.81 -2.41 17.03
C ILE A 417 -9.11 -2.21 15.54
N CYS A 418 -8.65 -3.12 14.68
CA CYS A 418 -8.91 -3.03 13.24
C CYS A 418 -10.41 -3.09 12.92
N VAL A 419 -11.16 -3.98 13.58
CA VAL A 419 -12.61 -4.06 13.44
C VAL A 419 -13.27 -2.75 13.90
N ALA A 420 -12.89 -2.22 15.06
CA ALA A 420 -13.44 -0.98 15.59
C ALA A 420 -13.17 0.23 14.66
N LEU A 421 -11.98 0.33 14.09
CA LEU A 421 -11.61 1.41 13.18
C LEU A 421 -12.22 1.26 11.78
N ALA A 422 -12.62 0.05 11.35
CA ALA A 422 -13.27 -0.14 10.06
C ALA A 422 -14.60 0.64 9.99
N PHE A 423 -15.32 0.80 11.11
CA PHE A 423 -16.51 1.64 11.22
C PHE A 423 -16.22 3.13 10.97
N VAL A 424 -15.02 3.59 11.35
CA VAL A 424 -14.59 4.97 11.12
C VAL A 424 -14.25 5.17 9.64
N VAL A 425 -13.56 4.21 9.03
CA VAL A 425 -13.22 4.25 7.59
C VAL A 425 -14.47 4.40 6.74
N GLU A 426 -15.55 3.68 7.06
CA GLU A 426 -16.82 3.78 6.35
C GLU A 426 -17.39 5.20 6.30
N LYS A 427 -17.26 5.96 7.39
CA LYS A 427 -17.79 7.33 7.48
C LYS A 427 -16.99 8.36 6.69
N THR A 428 -15.80 8.00 6.20
CA THR A 428 -14.97 8.94 5.44
C THR A 428 -15.51 9.20 4.03
N GLY A 429 -16.18 8.23 3.40
CA GLY A 429 -16.73 8.38 2.04
C GLY A 429 -15.70 8.65 0.94
N LEU A 430 -14.40 8.52 1.26
CA LEU A 430 -13.29 8.84 0.36
C LEU A 430 -12.91 7.63 -0.50
N HIS A 431 -12.35 7.90 -1.67
CA HIS A 431 -11.79 6.85 -2.53
C HIS A 431 -10.66 6.11 -1.79
N VAL A 432 -10.81 4.79 -1.65
CA VAL A 432 -10.04 4.03 -0.67
C VAL A 432 -8.54 3.99 -0.97
N LEU A 433 -8.16 3.95 -2.25
CA LEU A 433 -6.75 3.98 -2.68
C LEU A 433 -6.06 5.26 -2.22
N GLN A 434 -6.67 6.42 -2.52
CA GLN A 434 -6.12 7.72 -2.16
C GLN A 434 -6.06 7.91 -0.63
N LEU A 435 -7.12 7.51 0.07
CA LEU A 435 -7.18 7.58 1.54
C LEU A 435 -6.02 6.80 2.17
N SER A 436 -5.82 5.55 1.71
CA SER A 436 -4.77 4.67 2.21
C SER A 436 -3.37 5.23 2.00
N VAL A 437 -3.04 5.67 0.78
CA VAL A 437 -1.70 6.19 0.46
C VAL A 437 -1.42 7.50 1.22
N SER A 438 -2.43 8.38 1.34
CA SER A 438 -2.28 9.66 2.01
C SER A 438 -2.03 9.47 3.51
N LEU A 439 -2.87 8.71 4.20
CA LEU A 439 -2.74 8.50 5.64
C LEU A 439 -1.48 7.72 6.01
N ASN A 440 -1.11 6.70 5.22
CA ASN A 440 0.13 5.97 5.45
C ASN A 440 1.39 6.83 5.24
N SER A 441 1.33 7.84 4.36
CA SER A 441 2.48 8.73 4.13
C SER A 441 2.89 9.53 5.36
N ILE A 442 1.99 9.72 6.34
CA ILE A 442 2.28 10.40 7.61
C ILE A 442 3.45 9.75 8.35
N THR A 443 3.49 8.42 8.37
CA THR A 443 4.53 7.65 9.06
C THR A 443 5.57 7.09 8.09
N ASN A 444 5.15 6.69 6.89
CA ASN A 444 6.02 6.09 5.89
C ASN A 444 7.13 7.04 5.41
N GLY A 445 6.80 8.31 5.15
CA GLY A 445 7.79 9.31 4.72
C GLY A 445 8.91 9.50 5.74
N PRO A 446 8.58 9.82 7.01
CA PRO A 446 9.57 9.95 8.08
C PRO A 446 10.36 8.66 8.35
N SER A 447 9.71 7.49 8.37
CA SER A 447 10.40 6.21 8.51
C SER A 447 11.44 6.01 7.41
N LEU A 448 11.08 6.24 6.15
CA LEU A 448 12.04 6.14 5.04
C LEU A 448 13.18 7.14 5.17
N GLY A 449 12.91 8.37 5.63
CA GLY A 449 13.96 9.35 5.91
C GLY A 449 14.97 8.84 6.94
N ILE A 450 14.51 8.29 8.07
CA ILE A 450 15.37 7.75 9.13
C ILE A 450 16.24 6.60 8.61
N PHE A 451 15.65 5.62 7.92
CA PHE A 451 16.40 4.48 7.39
C PHE A 451 17.36 4.89 6.28
N THR A 452 16.98 5.82 5.42
CA THR A 452 17.85 6.35 4.36
C THR A 452 19.07 7.03 4.97
N MET A 453 18.89 7.86 6.01
CA MET A 453 20.01 8.42 6.76
C MET A 453 20.89 7.35 7.38
N GLY A 454 20.29 6.33 8.01
CA GLY A 454 21.03 5.24 8.64
C GLY A 454 21.90 4.45 7.67
N VAL A 455 21.33 4.05 6.53
CA VAL A 455 21.95 3.14 5.55
C VAL A 455 22.94 3.87 4.65
N LEU A 456 22.65 5.13 4.30
CA LEU A 456 23.39 5.87 3.28
C LEU A 456 24.32 6.96 3.83
N LEU A 457 24.09 7.47 5.03
CA LEU A 457 24.79 8.65 5.54
C LEU A 457 25.57 8.30 6.82
N PRO A 458 26.87 7.99 6.72
CA PRO A 458 27.67 7.55 7.88
C PRO A 458 27.86 8.64 8.94
N TRP A 459 27.75 9.92 8.57
CA TRP A 459 27.95 11.06 9.48
C TRP A 459 26.69 11.49 10.25
N VAL A 460 25.52 10.88 9.99
CA VAL A 460 24.29 11.22 10.72
C VAL A 460 24.30 10.59 12.10
N ASN A 461 23.88 11.37 13.10
CA ASN A 461 23.80 10.95 14.50
C ASN A 461 22.36 10.65 14.96
N ALA A 462 22.25 10.01 16.13
CA ALA A 462 20.96 9.65 16.72
C ALA A 462 20.06 10.87 16.98
N LYS A 463 20.62 11.99 17.43
CA LYS A 463 19.84 13.23 17.68
C LYS A 463 19.22 13.78 16.39
N GLY A 464 19.99 13.83 15.30
CA GLY A 464 19.51 14.27 13.99
C GLY A 464 18.43 13.35 13.45
N ALA A 465 18.65 12.03 13.51
CA ALA A 465 17.64 11.06 13.11
C ALA A 465 16.33 11.20 13.91
N LEU A 466 16.41 11.44 15.23
CA LEU A 466 15.24 11.62 16.10
C LEU A 466 14.46 12.88 15.74
N ILE A 467 15.13 14.03 15.70
CA ILE A 467 14.48 15.33 15.47
C ILE A 467 13.93 15.39 14.05
N GLY A 468 14.68 14.92 13.06
CA GLY A 468 14.20 14.81 11.67
C GLY A 468 12.97 13.91 11.56
N GLY A 469 12.97 12.76 12.24
CA GLY A 469 11.83 11.84 12.27
C GLY A 469 10.57 12.48 12.86
N LEU A 470 10.70 13.12 14.03
CA LEU A 470 9.57 13.79 14.70
C LEU A 470 9.03 14.98 13.88
N ALA A 471 9.93 15.80 13.32
CA ALA A 471 9.54 16.95 12.51
C ALA A 471 8.85 16.52 11.21
N GLY A 472 9.35 15.50 10.53
CA GLY A 472 8.68 14.94 9.36
C GLY A 472 7.30 14.37 9.68
N CYS A 473 7.17 13.65 10.80
CA CYS A 473 5.88 13.10 11.24
C CYS A 473 4.88 14.22 11.57
N GLY A 474 5.31 15.27 12.28
CA GLY A 474 4.45 16.42 12.59
C GLY A 474 4.02 17.18 11.34
N PHE A 475 4.96 17.44 10.43
CA PHE A 475 4.68 18.14 9.18
C PHE A 475 3.74 17.34 8.27
N MET A 476 3.98 16.05 8.10
CA MET A 476 3.10 15.20 7.30
C MET A 476 1.74 14.96 7.95
N GLY A 477 1.69 14.86 9.28
CA GLY A 477 0.45 14.80 10.03
C GLY A 477 -0.41 16.04 9.78
N TRP A 478 0.19 17.24 9.83
CA TRP A 478 -0.48 18.50 9.49
C TRP A 478 -1.01 18.48 8.05
N ILE A 479 -0.13 18.29 7.05
CA ILE A 479 -0.52 18.35 5.64
C ILE A 479 -1.60 17.33 5.29
N SER A 480 -1.39 16.08 5.69
CA SER A 480 -2.25 14.99 5.24
C SER A 480 -3.62 15.07 5.88
N LEU A 481 -3.71 15.34 7.19
CA LEU A 481 -5.01 15.43 7.87
C LEU A 481 -5.81 16.65 7.40
N THR A 482 -5.16 17.80 7.18
CA THR A 482 -5.84 18.98 6.62
C THR A 482 -6.32 18.75 5.20
N ALA A 483 -5.52 18.09 4.35
CA ALA A 483 -5.94 17.74 2.99
C ALA A 483 -7.13 16.75 2.99
N GLN A 484 -7.08 15.69 3.81
CA GLN A 484 -8.17 14.72 3.88
C GLN A 484 -9.47 15.33 4.43
N THR A 485 -9.40 16.19 5.44
CA THR A 485 -10.59 16.89 5.97
C THR A 485 -11.21 17.85 4.94
N ALA A 486 -10.39 18.52 4.13
CA ALA A 486 -10.86 19.35 3.03
C ALA A 486 -11.53 18.54 1.91
N ILE A 487 -10.99 17.37 1.55
CA ILE A 487 -11.62 16.48 0.55
C ILE A 487 -12.93 15.91 1.11
N ALA A 488 -12.94 15.43 2.35
CA ALA A 488 -14.14 14.87 2.99
C ALA A 488 -15.28 15.90 3.14
N SER A 489 -14.93 17.18 3.34
CA SER A 489 -15.91 18.28 3.41
C SER A 489 -16.38 18.77 2.03
N GLY A 490 -15.94 18.16 0.93
CA GLY A 490 -16.27 18.58 -0.44
C GLY A 490 -15.58 19.87 -0.90
N LYS A 491 -14.65 20.43 -0.11
CA LYS A 491 -13.92 21.68 -0.43
C LYS A 491 -12.79 21.48 -1.45
N MET A 492 -12.40 20.23 -1.68
CA MET A 492 -11.49 19.83 -2.76
C MET A 492 -12.11 18.70 -3.57
N LYS A 493 -12.34 18.95 -4.85
CA LYS A 493 -12.73 17.93 -5.84
C LYS A 493 -11.64 17.87 -6.91
N PHE A 494 -11.23 16.67 -7.27
CA PHE A 494 -10.33 16.45 -8.42
C PHE A 494 -11.18 16.32 -9.67
N ASP A 495 -10.68 16.84 -10.78
CA ASP A 495 -11.38 16.74 -12.06
C ASP A 495 -11.47 15.26 -12.49
N GLU A 496 -12.70 14.82 -12.74
CA GLU A 496 -13.02 13.46 -13.18
C GLU A 496 -13.24 13.49 -14.70
N LYS A 497 -12.93 12.39 -15.39
CA LYS A 497 -13.15 12.29 -16.84
C LYS A 497 -14.64 12.32 -17.15
N PRO A 498 -15.07 12.90 -18.29
CA PRO A 498 -16.47 13.01 -18.64
C PRO A 498 -17.13 11.63 -18.75
N VAL A 499 -18.38 11.58 -18.34
CA VAL A 499 -19.25 10.39 -18.32
C VAL A 499 -20.63 10.76 -18.86
N THR A 500 -21.36 9.77 -19.34
CA THR A 500 -22.67 9.96 -19.97
C THR A 500 -23.73 9.14 -19.25
N THR A 501 -24.95 9.67 -19.14
CA THR A 501 -26.12 8.97 -18.58
C THR A 501 -27.26 8.84 -19.58
N GLU A 502 -27.02 9.19 -20.85
CA GLU A 502 -28.03 9.24 -21.91
C GLU A 502 -28.56 7.85 -22.30
N GLY A 503 -27.74 6.80 -22.14
CA GLY A 503 -28.11 5.41 -22.42
C GLY A 503 -28.72 4.65 -21.23
N CYS A 504 -29.03 5.32 -20.12
CA CYS A 504 -29.58 4.65 -18.94
C CYS A 504 -31.06 4.28 -19.12
N MET A 505 -31.37 2.99 -19.05
CA MET A 505 -32.74 2.47 -19.21
C MET A 505 -33.52 2.35 -17.88
N TYR A 506 -33.20 3.20 -16.91
CA TYR A 506 -33.78 3.14 -15.56
C TYR A 506 -33.94 4.52 -14.95
N SER A 507 -34.87 4.65 -14.01
CA SER A 507 -35.14 5.92 -13.33
C SER A 507 -34.13 6.14 -12.21
N PHE A 508 -33.47 7.30 -12.22
CA PHE A 508 -32.49 7.71 -11.21
C PHE A 508 -32.77 9.14 -10.74
N PRO A 509 -32.35 9.52 -9.52
CA PRO A 509 -32.47 10.89 -9.05
C PRO A 509 -31.66 11.80 -9.97
N GLN A 510 -32.33 12.71 -10.69
CA GLN A 510 -31.64 13.73 -11.44
C GLN A 510 -30.93 14.64 -10.43
N VAL A 511 -29.60 14.61 -10.42
CA VAL A 511 -28.83 15.69 -9.77
C VAL A 511 -29.11 16.92 -10.65
N GLU A 512 -29.89 17.87 -10.16
CA GLU A 512 -30.11 19.14 -10.84
C GLU A 512 -28.75 19.76 -11.19
N ASN A 513 -28.36 19.63 -12.45
CA ASN A 513 -27.29 20.42 -13.06
C ASN A 513 -27.81 21.84 -13.28
N LEU A 514 -28.09 22.57 -12.20
CA LEU A 514 -28.43 24.00 -12.23
C LEU A 514 -27.26 24.88 -12.73
N LEU A 515 -26.11 24.29 -13.08
CA LEU A 515 -24.92 24.98 -13.57
C LEU A 515 -24.64 24.80 -15.07
N LEU A 516 -25.41 24.00 -15.81
CA LEU A 516 -25.17 23.82 -17.26
C LEU A 516 -25.84 24.88 -18.17
N PHE A 517 -26.50 25.90 -17.60
CA PHE A 517 -27.08 27.02 -18.36
C PHE A 517 -26.52 28.39 -18.00
N ILE A 518 -25.34 28.47 -17.39
CA ILE A 518 -24.63 29.76 -17.23
C ILE A 518 -23.48 29.76 -18.24
N PRO A 519 -23.48 30.65 -19.24
CA PRO A 519 -22.33 30.86 -20.12
C PRO A 519 -21.10 31.17 -19.26
N SER A 520 -19.92 30.65 -19.62
CA SER A 520 -18.68 30.73 -18.84
C SER A 520 -18.15 32.15 -18.57
N GLU A 521 -18.86 33.21 -18.97
CA GLU A 521 -18.45 34.61 -18.76
C GLU A 521 -19.14 35.31 -17.58
N THR A 522 -20.15 34.72 -16.92
CA THR A 522 -20.95 35.43 -15.91
C THR A 522 -20.53 35.20 -14.45
N ILE A 523 -19.49 34.42 -14.15
CA ILE A 523 -19.08 34.12 -12.76
C ILE A 523 -18.09 35.17 -12.19
N LEU A 524 -17.66 36.18 -12.97
CA LEU A 524 -16.67 37.15 -12.48
C LEU A 524 -17.21 38.43 -11.83
N ASN A 525 -18.52 38.63 -11.70
CA ASN A 525 -19.04 39.81 -11.00
C ASN A 525 -20.34 39.49 -10.23
N GLU A 526 -20.24 39.27 -8.92
CA GLU A 526 -20.88 40.12 -7.90
C GLU A 526 -20.73 39.48 -6.50
N GLU A 527 -19.97 40.21 -5.67
CA GLU A 527 -20.24 40.50 -4.27
C GLU A 527 -20.98 39.46 -3.41
N ASP A 528 -20.20 38.59 -2.76
CA ASP A 528 -20.47 38.25 -1.37
C ASP A 528 -19.16 38.28 -0.57
N GLY A 529 -19.06 39.29 0.29
CA GLY A 529 -17.90 39.66 1.09
C GLY A 529 -17.63 38.72 2.27
N ASN A 530 -17.45 37.43 1.98
CA ASN A 530 -16.71 36.51 2.83
C ASN A 530 -15.66 35.82 1.96
N SER A 531 -14.47 36.43 1.90
CA SER A 531 -13.25 35.81 1.44
C SER A 531 -12.92 34.61 2.34
N PHE A 532 -13.51 33.46 2.03
CA PHE A 532 -13.06 32.18 2.58
C PHE A 532 -11.60 31.98 2.15
N PRO A 533 -10.66 31.71 3.08
CA PRO A 533 -9.25 31.74 2.74
C PRO A 533 -8.97 30.75 1.63
N GLU A 534 -8.36 31.22 0.54
CA GLU A 534 -7.86 30.38 -0.55
C GLU A 534 -7.17 29.17 0.09
N LEU A 535 -7.72 27.99 -0.17
CA LEU A 535 -7.18 26.76 0.35
C LEU A 535 -5.71 26.70 -0.10
N TRP A 536 -4.79 26.83 0.87
CA TRP A 536 -3.35 26.94 0.60
C TRP A 536 -2.91 25.93 -0.46
N ALA A 537 -2.16 26.38 -1.46
CA ALA A 537 -1.71 25.57 -2.59
C ALA A 537 -1.02 24.25 -2.17
N LEU A 538 -0.44 24.24 -0.97
CA LEU A 538 0.14 23.08 -0.30
C LEU A 538 -0.82 21.89 -0.13
N TYR A 539 -2.12 22.15 0.05
CA TYR A 539 -3.13 21.11 0.28
C TYR A 539 -3.60 20.45 -1.03
N ARG A 540 -3.35 21.08 -2.18
CA ARG A 540 -3.67 20.54 -3.51
C ARG A 540 -2.58 19.62 -4.05
N ILE A 541 -1.48 19.45 -3.33
CA ILE A 541 -0.39 18.55 -3.73
C ILE A 541 -0.92 17.12 -3.88
N SER A 542 -0.53 16.47 -4.98
CA SER A 542 -0.89 15.07 -5.22
C SER A 542 -0.42 14.17 -4.08
N TYR A 543 -1.29 13.24 -3.68
CA TYR A 543 -1.02 12.28 -2.61
C TYR A 543 0.22 11.41 -2.88
N LEU A 544 0.65 11.24 -4.13
CA LEU A 544 1.87 10.51 -4.50
C LEU A 544 3.15 11.22 -4.06
N TRP A 545 3.12 12.55 -3.86
CA TRP A 545 4.26 13.31 -3.36
C TRP A 545 4.38 13.25 -1.83
N TYR A 546 3.37 12.79 -1.10
CA TYR A 546 3.35 12.89 0.36
C TYR A 546 4.48 12.09 1.01
N THR A 547 4.74 10.86 0.54
CA THR A 547 5.87 10.07 1.06
C THR A 547 7.21 10.76 0.75
N VAL A 548 7.36 11.34 -0.45
CA VAL A 548 8.57 12.08 -0.86
C VAL A 548 8.81 13.28 0.05
N ILE A 549 7.79 14.11 0.25
CA ILE A 549 7.84 15.30 1.09
C ILE A 549 8.21 14.91 2.53
N GLY A 550 7.55 13.89 3.09
CA GLY A 550 7.88 13.40 4.43
C GLY A 550 9.33 12.95 4.56
N THR A 551 9.83 12.20 3.57
CA THR A 551 11.24 11.76 3.53
C THR A 551 12.20 12.95 3.40
N LEU A 552 11.91 13.92 2.53
CA LEU A 552 12.75 15.11 2.33
C LEU A 552 12.80 16.02 3.57
N VAL A 553 11.66 16.24 4.23
CA VAL A 553 11.60 17.03 5.46
C VAL A 553 12.42 16.35 6.57
N THR A 554 12.24 15.04 6.74
CA THR A 554 13.04 14.27 7.71
C THR A 554 14.52 14.29 7.41
N LEU A 555 14.92 14.11 6.14
CA LEU A 555 16.32 14.18 5.72
C LEU A 555 16.92 15.56 5.96
N SER A 556 16.22 16.61 5.56
CA SER A 556 16.72 17.99 5.64
C SER A 556 16.94 18.42 7.09
N ILE A 557 15.94 18.23 7.95
CA ILE A 557 16.04 18.58 9.37
C ILE A 557 17.05 17.69 10.08
N GLY A 558 17.06 16.39 9.77
CA GLY A 558 18.01 15.45 10.36
C GLY A 558 19.46 15.78 10.02
N LEU A 559 19.74 16.15 8.77
CA LEU A 559 21.06 16.59 8.32
C LEU A 559 21.51 17.88 9.00
N ILE A 560 20.64 18.89 9.08
CA ILE A 560 20.95 20.18 9.75
C ILE A 560 21.34 19.93 11.21
N VAL A 561 20.56 19.13 11.93
CA VAL A 561 20.83 18.81 13.34
C VAL A 561 22.12 17.99 13.49
N SER A 562 22.37 17.04 12.59
CA SER A 562 23.59 16.22 12.65
C SER A 562 24.86 17.00 12.36
N ILE A 563 24.83 17.98 11.45
CA ILE A 563 25.96 18.89 11.19
C ILE A 563 26.33 19.66 12.46
N ILE A 564 25.33 20.10 13.23
CA ILE A 564 25.54 20.86 14.47
C ILE A 564 26.06 19.98 15.60
N SER A 565 25.57 18.73 15.70
CA SER A 565 25.83 17.89 16.87
C SER A 565 27.05 16.98 16.78
N SER A 566 27.76 16.91 15.63
CA SER A 566 28.98 16.13 15.31
C SER A 566 28.98 14.65 15.74
N GLU A 567 29.35 13.73 14.84
CA GLU A 567 29.39 12.28 15.14
C GLU A 567 30.78 11.70 14.88
N ASP A 568 31.19 10.76 15.74
CA ASP A 568 32.44 10.05 15.66
C ASP A 568 32.31 8.83 14.72
N ILE A 569 32.68 9.01 13.44
CA ILE A 569 32.52 8.02 12.37
C ILE A 569 33.30 6.73 12.66
N ASP A 570 34.34 6.78 13.51
CA ASP A 570 35.21 5.64 13.76
C ASP A 570 34.59 4.54 14.60
N LYS A 571 33.52 4.85 15.34
CA LYS A 571 32.77 3.87 16.16
C LYS A 571 31.67 3.14 15.39
N LEU A 572 31.43 3.52 14.14
CA LEU A 572 30.35 2.97 13.31
C LEU A 572 30.72 1.60 12.72
N ASP A 573 29.90 0.58 12.99
CA ASP A 573 30.04 -0.72 12.33
C ASP A 573 29.74 -0.60 10.82
N PRO A 574 30.73 -0.87 9.93
CA PRO A 574 30.52 -0.79 8.50
C PRO A 574 29.42 -1.71 7.97
N MET A 575 29.08 -2.80 8.66
CA MET A 575 28.01 -3.72 8.23
C MET A 575 26.62 -3.05 8.24
N LEU A 576 26.46 -1.94 8.96
CA LEU A 576 25.20 -1.19 9.02
C LEU A 576 24.97 -0.27 7.80
N LEU A 577 25.99 -0.11 6.95
CA LEU A 577 25.95 0.77 5.78
C LEU A 577 25.78 -0.01 4.47
N ALA A 578 25.30 0.66 3.44
CA ALA A 578 25.19 0.07 2.11
C ALA A 578 26.55 -0.43 1.57
N PRO A 579 26.62 -1.56 0.83
CA PRO A 579 27.89 -2.18 0.42
C PRO A 579 28.87 -1.26 -0.30
N PHE A 580 28.37 -0.34 -1.13
CA PHE A 580 29.22 0.61 -1.86
C PHE A 580 29.85 1.67 -0.93
N ILE A 581 29.15 2.06 0.13
CA ILE A 581 29.65 2.97 1.16
C ILE A 581 30.68 2.27 2.03
N ARG A 582 30.47 0.98 2.36
CA ARG A 582 31.47 0.15 3.06
C ARG A 582 32.81 0.18 2.33
N LYS A 583 32.78 0.07 0.99
CA LYS A 583 33.98 0.11 0.15
C LYS A 583 34.64 1.49 0.17
N PHE A 584 33.86 2.56 0.10
CA PHE A 584 34.37 3.93 0.16
C PHE A 584 35.06 4.24 1.51
N LEU A 585 34.42 3.88 2.64
CA LEU A 585 34.99 4.08 3.98
C LEU A 585 36.26 3.26 4.21
N ARG A 586 36.29 1.99 3.79
CA ARG A 586 37.51 1.16 3.85
C ARG A 586 38.63 1.75 3.00
N SER A 587 38.32 2.26 1.81
CA SER A 587 39.31 2.92 0.94
C SER A 587 39.93 4.13 1.62
N ASN A 588 39.13 4.98 2.26
CA ASN A 588 39.64 6.16 2.97
C ASN A 588 40.46 5.78 4.21
N LYS A 589 40.04 4.78 4.99
CA LYS A 589 40.84 4.29 6.13
C LYS A 589 42.19 3.71 5.68
N ASN A 590 42.20 2.95 4.58
CA ASN A 590 43.44 2.43 3.99
C ASN A 590 44.33 3.57 3.46
N LEU A 591 43.75 4.59 2.82
CA LEU A 591 44.48 5.78 2.35
C LEU A 591 45.09 6.58 3.51
N GLN A 592 44.35 6.76 4.60
CA GLN A 592 44.85 7.41 5.82
C GLN A 592 45.97 6.60 6.46
N GLN A 593 45.84 5.26 6.58
CA GLN A 593 46.92 4.40 7.08
C GLN A 593 48.17 4.47 6.18
N ILE A 594 48.01 4.51 4.86
CA ILE A 594 49.14 4.67 3.92
C ILE A 594 49.80 6.05 4.05
N GLN A 595 49.04 7.11 4.29
CA GLN A 595 49.57 8.45 4.52
C GLN A 595 50.32 8.58 5.85
N ILE A 596 49.80 7.99 6.92
CA ILE A 596 50.47 7.93 8.23
C ILE A 596 51.78 7.15 8.09
N ALA A 597 51.75 5.95 7.50
CA ALA A 597 52.95 5.15 7.27
C ALA A 597 54.00 5.87 6.40
N ARG A 598 53.58 6.66 5.39
CA ARG A 598 54.50 7.50 4.60
C ARG A 598 55.08 8.68 5.38
N THR A 599 54.35 9.19 6.36
CA THR A 599 54.80 10.29 7.23
C THR A 599 55.80 9.75 8.24
N ASP A 600 55.51 8.60 8.86
CA ASP A 600 56.43 7.89 9.76
C ASP A 600 57.73 7.51 9.04
N LEU A 601 57.65 6.95 7.82
CA LEU A 601 58.83 6.67 6.98
C LEU A 601 59.65 7.91 6.60
N LYS A 602 59.03 9.10 6.54
CA LYS A 602 59.75 10.36 6.29
C LYS A 602 60.42 10.88 7.57
N VAL A 603 59.76 10.70 8.72
CA VAL A 603 60.31 11.06 10.03
C VAL A 603 61.51 10.17 10.34
N ASP A 604 61.41 8.85 10.16
CA ASP A 604 62.53 7.91 10.39
C ASP A 604 63.73 8.23 9.49
N LYS A 605 63.51 8.56 8.21
CA LYS A 605 64.58 9.01 7.31
C LYS A 605 65.20 10.34 7.69
N GLN A 606 64.44 11.26 8.30
CA GLN A 606 65.01 12.51 8.79
C GLN A 606 65.85 12.29 10.06
N VAL A 607 65.43 11.40 10.94
CA VAL A 607 66.17 11.01 12.14
C VAL A 607 67.49 10.31 11.76
N GLU A 608 67.48 9.38 10.80
CA GLU A 608 68.71 8.74 10.29
C GLU A 608 69.72 9.76 9.72
N ILE A 609 69.25 10.75 8.97
CA ILE A 609 70.12 11.80 8.38
C ILE A 609 70.67 12.74 9.46
N GLU A 610 69.93 12.95 10.54
CA GLU A 610 70.35 13.80 11.66
C GLU A 610 71.35 13.07 12.57
N ASP A 611 71.13 11.78 12.82
CA ASP A 611 72.08 10.92 13.53
C ASP A 611 73.40 10.74 12.76
N ASP A 612 73.37 10.55 11.43
CA ASP A 612 74.57 10.50 10.60
C ASP A 612 75.37 11.81 10.62
N LYS A 613 74.67 12.96 10.71
CA LYS A 613 75.33 14.27 10.87
C LYS A 613 75.95 14.45 12.25
N ILE A 614 75.30 13.95 13.31
CA ILE A 614 75.84 14.03 14.68
C ILE A 614 77.08 13.13 14.83
N VAL A 615 77.06 11.94 14.23
CA VAL A 615 78.22 11.03 14.20
C VAL A 615 79.38 11.66 13.43
N ALA A 616 79.11 12.32 12.29
CA ALA A 616 80.14 13.03 11.53
C ALA A 616 80.78 14.19 12.32
N ILE A 617 80.02 14.92 13.14
CA ILE A 617 80.51 16.05 13.94
C ILE A 617 81.32 15.58 15.17
N SER A 618 81.10 14.37 15.69
CA SER A 618 81.91 13.82 16.80
C SER A 618 83.25 13.19 16.37
N SER A 619 83.51 13.13 15.06
CA SER A 619 84.69 12.44 14.47
C SER A 619 85.78 13.40 13.93
N THR A 620 85.62 14.70 14.18
CA THR A 620 86.62 15.77 13.94
C THR A 620 87.00 16.42 15.25
#